data_AF-A0A014NNV4-F1
#
_entry.id   AF-A0A014NNV4-F1
#
_cell.length_a   1.000
_cell.length_b   1.000
_cell.length_c   1.000
_cell.angle_alpha   90.00
_cell.angle_beta   90.00
_cell.angle_gamma   90.00
#
_symmetry.space_group_name_H-M   'P 1'
#
loop_
_entity.id
_entity.type
_entity.pdbx_description
1 polymer ?
#
loop_
_entity_poly.entity_id
_entity_poly.type
_entity_poly.pdbx_seq_one_letter_code
_entity_poly.pdbx_strand_id
1 'polypeptide(L)'
;MRHAKLISNTVIGLGCFIASFFVVLFPLGALVDYLSRISNDVLNKTGMGFADGDADPSFLWVVLFLMVVVSGILYWIVNKIRVKV
;
A
#
# COMPACT_ATOMS: atom_id res chain seq x y z
N MET A 1 -28.33 -2.94 15.16
CA MET A 1 -27.64 -1.82 14.47
C MET A 1 -26.10 -1.94 14.41
N ARG A 2 -25.42 -2.66 15.31
CA ARG A 2 -23.96 -2.83 15.29
C ARG A 2 -23.43 -3.52 14.02
N HIS A 3 -24.11 -4.55 13.53
CA HIS A 3 -23.71 -5.30 12.33
C HIS A 3 -23.74 -4.45 11.05
N ALA A 4 -24.77 -3.61 10.85
CA ALA A 4 -24.85 -2.74 9.68
C ALA A 4 -23.69 -1.72 9.63
N LYS A 5 -23.28 -1.21 10.80
CA LYS A 5 -22.14 -0.30 10.92
C LYS A 5 -20.80 -1.01 10.64
N LEU A 6 -20.69 -2.28 11.07
CA LEU A 6 -19.51 -3.11 10.84
C LEU A 6 -19.37 -3.48 9.36
N ILE A 7 -20.45 -3.93 8.71
CA ILE A 7 -20.50 -4.22 7.28
C ILE A 7 -20.13 -2.98 6.46
N SER A 8 -20.70 -1.82 6.80
CA SER A 8 -20.39 -0.58 6.11
C SER A 8 -18.92 -0.18 6.23
N ASN A 9 -18.31 -0.34 7.41
CA ASN A 9 -16.88 -0.06 7.60
C ASN A 9 -16.00 -1.07 6.87
N THR A 10 -16.37 -2.34 6.82
CA THR A 10 -15.66 -3.39 6.07
C THR A 10 -15.69 -3.10 4.56
N VAL A 11 -16.85 -2.71 4.02
CA VAL A 11 -17.00 -2.36 2.59
C VAL A 11 -16.16 -1.13 2.24
N ILE A 12 -16.13 -0.12 3.11
CA ILE A 12 -15.28 1.07 2.92
C ILE A 12 -13.80 0.71 2.99
N GLY A 13 -13.40 -0.13 3.96
CA GLY A 13 -12.02 -0.60 4.07
C GLY A 13 -11.58 -1.37 2.81
N LEU A 14 -12.44 -2.27 2.31
CA LEU A 14 -12.18 -3.01 1.08
C LEU A 14 -12.06 -2.07 -0.13
N GLY A 15 -12.96 -1.08 -0.22
CA GLY A 15 -12.92 -0.06 -1.26
C GLY A 15 -11.64 0.79 -1.21
N CYS A 16 -11.18 1.17 -0.01
CA CYS A 16 -9.92 1.90 0.18
C CYS A 16 -8.70 1.06 -0.22
N PHE A 17 -8.73 -0.25 0.06
CA PHE A 17 -7.65 -1.16 -0.32
C PHE A 17 -7.58 -1.39 -1.84
N ILE A 18 -8.73 -1.53 -2.50
CA ILE A 18 -8.78 -1.63 -3.96
C ILE A 18 -8.32 -0.30 -4.59
N ALA A 19 -8.77 0.85 -4.06
CA ALA A 19 -8.34 2.16 -4.54
C ALA A 19 -6.84 2.39 -4.33
N SER A 20 -6.27 1.91 -3.21
CA SER A 20 -4.84 2.06 -2.94
C SER A 20 -3.98 1.31 -3.96
N PHE A 21 -4.43 0.18 -4.50
CA PHE A 21 -3.74 -0.49 -5.60
C PHE A 21 -3.52 0.44 -6.80
N PHE A 22 -4.58 1.11 -7.26
CA PHE A 22 -4.49 2.04 -8.38
C PHE A 22 -3.65 3.29 -8.06
N VAL A 23 -3.76 3.81 -6.83
CA VAL A 23 -2.96 4.97 -6.39
C VAL A 23 -1.47 4.60 -6.27
N VAL A 24 -1.14 3.39 -5.85
CA VAL A 24 0.24 2.95 -5.74
C VAL A 24 0.85 2.69 -7.12
N LEU A 25 0.11 2.06 -8.03
CA LEU A 25 0.62 1.71 -9.36
C LEU A 25 0.77 2.90 -10.31
N PHE A 26 -0.20 3.83 -10.31
CA PHE A 26 -0.24 4.89 -11.31
C PHE A 26 0.45 6.19 -10.83
N PRO A 27 -0.09 6.94 -9.85
CA PRO A 27 0.53 8.20 -9.44
C PRO A 27 1.78 8.01 -8.57
N LEU A 28 1.94 6.88 -7.88
CA LEU A 28 3.11 6.59 -7.04
C LEU A 28 4.07 5.56 -7.66
N GLY A 29 3.89 5.18 -8.93
CA GLY A 29 4.76 4.19 -9.59
C GLY A 29 6.24 4.57 -9.53
N ALA A 30 6.58 5.83 -9.81
CA ALA A 30 7.95 6.33 -9.70
C ALA A 30 8.50 6.27 -8.26
N LEU A 31 7.64 6.43 -7.25
CA LEU A 31 8.01 6.31 -5.84
C LEU A 31 8.27 4.84 -5.48
N VAL A 32 7.43 3.92 -5.96
CA VAL A 32 7.62 2.48 -5.82
C VAL A 32 8.96 2.06 -6.43
N ASP A 33 9.28 2.50 -7.64
CA ASP A 33 10.54 2.19 -8.31
C ASP A 33 11.75 2.70 -7.52
N TYR A 34 11.66 3.92 -7.00
CA TYR A 34 12.72 4.52 -6.18
C TYR A 34 12.94 3.76 -4.87
N LEU A 35 11.86 3.43 -4.14
CA LEU A 35 11.94 2.66 -2.90
C LEU A 35 12.39 1.22 -3.13
N SER A 36 12.00 0.60 -4.25
CA SER A 36 12.44 -0.75 -4.62
C SER A 36 13.94 -0.78 -4.88
N ARG A 37 14.48 0.23 -5.58
CA ARG A 37 15.94 0.39 -5.76
C ARG A 37 16.69 0.55 -4.45
N ILE A 38 16.21 1.42 -3.54
CA ILE A 38 16.83 1.60 -2.22
C ILE A 38 16.77 0.30 -1.42
N SER A 39 15.61 -0.36 -1.41
CA SER A 39 15.42 -1.62 -0.69
C SER A 39 16.35 -2.70 -1.22
N ASN A 40 16.52 -2.81 -2.55
CA ASN A 40 17.48 -3.71 -3.17
C ASN A 40 18.92 -3.39 -2.78
N ASP A 41 19.33 -2.12 -2.76
CA ASP A 41 20.67 -1.71 -2.31
C ASP A 41 20.93 -2.10 -0.86
N VAL A 42 19.94 -1.98 0.03
CA VAL A 42 20.04 -2.42 1.43
C VAL A 42 20.12 -3.94 1.53
N LEU A 43 19.32 -4.67 0.75
CA LEU A 43 19.33 -6.13 0.71
C LEU A 43 20.67 -6.66 0.19
N ASN A 44 21.22 -6.04 -0.86
CA ASN A 44 22.52 -6.38 -1.42
C ASN A 44 23.65 -6.11 -0.41
N LYS A 45 23.61 -4.99 0.32
CA LYS A 45 24.60 -4.67 1.38
C LYS A 45 24.55 -5.60 2.59
N THR A 46 23.39 -6.19 2.88
CA THR A 46 23.20 -7.11 4.00
C THR A 46 23.45 -8.58 3.62
N GLY A 47 23.80 -8.86 2.36
CA GLY A 47 23.99 -10.22 1.85
C GLY A 47 22.68 -11.03 1.74
N MET A 48 21.53 -10.37 1.91
CA MET A 48 20.18 -10.93 1.74
C MET A 48 19.59 -10.63 0.35
N GLY A 49 20.40 -10.06 -0.56
CA GLY A 49 20.05 -9.83 -1.96
C GLY A 49 19.90 -11.16 -2.70
N PHE A 50 18.68 -11.69 -2.71
CA PHE A 50 18.37 -13.00 -3.29
C PHE A 50 18.14 -13.00 -4.81
N ALA A 51 18.25 -11.88 -5.52
CA ALA A 51 17.86 -11.85 -6.93
C ALA A 51 18.79 -10.98 -7.78
N ASP A 52 19.72 -11.67 -8.44
CA ASP A 52 20.43 -11.22 -9.64
C ASP A 52 19.66 -11.67 -10.92
N GLY A 53 18.33 -11.84 -10.83
CA GLY A 53 17.52 -12.45 -11.90
C GLY A 53 16.04 -12.02 -11.93
N ASP A 54 15.71 -11.24 -12.96
CA ASP A 54 14.41 -11.00 -13.62
C ASP A 54 13.16 -10.55 -12.83
N ALA A 55 13.09 -10.65 -11.51
CA ALA A 55 11.99 -10.10 -10.72
C ALA A 55 12.49 -9.52 -9.40
N ASP A 56 12.44 -8.19 -9.27
CA ASP A 56 12.83 -7.46 -8.05
C ASP A 56 12.02 -7.94 -6.84
N PRO A 57 12.58 -8.75 -5.92
CA PRO A 57 11.82 -9.27 -4.78
C PRO A 57 11.34 -8.13 -3.88
N SER A 58 12.08 -7.01 -3.85
CA SER A 58 11.71 -5.80 -3.12
C SER A 58 10.46 -5.11 -3.67
N PHE A 59 10.17 -5.21 -4.97
CA PHE A 59 9.04 -4.52 -5.60
C PHE A 59 7.71 -4.93 -4.96
N LEU A 60 7.46 -6.23 -4.82
CA LEU A 60 6.22 -6.73 -4.23
C LEU A 60 6.05 -6.27 -2.77
N TRP A 61 7.13 -6.29 -1.99
CA TRP A 61 7.10 -5.84 -0.59
C TRP A 61 6.88 -4.33 -0.47
N VAL A 62 7.52 -3.53 -1.32
CA VAL A 62 7.37 -2.07 -1.37
C VAL A 62 5.95 -1.69 -1.81
N VAL A 63 5.42 -2.35 -2.84
CA VAL A 63 4.04 -2.16 -3.31
C VAL A 63 3.05 -2.51 -2.21
N LEU A 64 3.18 -3.67 -1.58
CA LEU A 64 2.27 -4.11 -0.52
C LEU A 64 2.32 -3.16 0.68
N PHE A 65 3.51 -2.72 1.08
CA PHE A 65 3.68 -1.74 2.15
C PHE A 65 2.99 -0.40 1.82
N LEU A 66 3.25 0.14 0.63
CA LEU A 66 2.63 1.38 0.17
C LEU A 66 1.10 1.25 0.06
N MET A 67 0.59 0.11 -0.40
CA MET A 67 -0.85 -0.14 -0.47
C MET A 67 -1.51 -0.10 0.90
N VAL A 68 -0.88 -0.66 1.93
CA VAL A 68 -1.38 -0.61 3.31
C VAL A 68 -1.37 0.82 3.85
N VAL A 69 -0.28 1.56 3.63
CA VAL A 69 -0.15 2.96 4.06
C VAL A 69 -1.21 3.85 3.39
N VAL A 70 -1.33 3.78 2.07
CA VAL A 70 -2.30 4.57 1.30
C VAL A 70 -3.73 4.18 1.67
N SER A 71 -4.03 2.88 1.84
CA SER A 71 -5.34 2.43 2.30
C SER A 71 -5.68 2.98 3.69
N GLY A 72 -4.72 3.00 4.61
CA GLY A 72 -4.89 3.61 5.94
C GLY A 72 -5.18 5.11 5.89
N ILE A 73 -4.46 5.84 5.03
CA ILE A 73 -4.67 7.28 4.82
C ILE A 73 -6.07 7.53 4.22
N LEU A 74 -6.46 6.78 3.19
CA LEU A 74 -7.79 6.89 2.57
C LEU A 74 -8.90 6.60 3.57
N TYR A 75 -8.77 5.51 4.33
CA TYR A 75 -9.73 5.15 5.37
C TYR A 75 -9.83 6.22 6.46
N TRP A 76 -8.69 6.80 6.87
CA TRP A 76 -8.66 7.89 7.83
C TRP A 76 -9.34 9.15 7.30
N ILE A 77 -9.11 9.52 6.04
CA ILE A 77 -9.78 10.66 5.38
C ILE A 77 -11.29 10.43 5.32
N VAL A 78 -11.73 9.25 4.86
CA VAL A 78 -13.16 8.90 4.78
C VAL A 78 -13.81 8.96 6.16
N ASN A 79 -13.15 8.42 7.18
CA ASN A 79 -13.67 8.45 8.55
C ASN A 79 -13.73 9.89 9.09
N LYS A 80 -12.74 10.73 8.77
CA LYS A 80 -12.73 12.14 9.14
C LYS A 80 -13.86 12.92 8.47
N ILE A 81 -14.17 12.64 7.20
CA ILE A 81 -15.31 13.21 6.49
C ILE A 81 -16.62 12.76 7.14
N ARG A 82 -16.77 11.45 7.42
CA ARG A 82 -17.94 10.90 8.11
C ARG A 82 -18.19 11.49 9.50
N VAL A 83 -17.14 11.82 10.26
CA VAL A 83 -17.27 12.44 11.59
C VAL A 83 -17.67 13.91 11.48
N LYS A 84 -17.37 14.56 10.35
CA LYS A 84 -17.68 15.97 10.09
C LYS A 84 -19.09 16.21 9.54
N VAL A 85 -19.73 15.17 8.98
CA VAL A 85 -21.10 15.15 8.47
C VAL A 85 -22.03 14.65 9.56
#